data_AF-A0A0C9ZQR3-F1
#
_entry.id   AF-A0A0C9ZQR3-F1
#
_cell.length_a   1.000
_cell.length_b   1.000
_cell.length_c   1.000
_cell.angle_alpha   90.00
_cell.angle_beta   90.00
_cell.angle_gamma   90.00
#
_symmetry.space_group_name_H-M   'P 1'
#
loop_
_entity.id
_entity.type
_entity.pdbx_description
1 polymer ?
#
loop_
_entity_poly.entity_id
_entity_poly.type
_entity_poly.pdbx_seq_one_letter_code
_entity_poly.pdbx_strand_id
1 'polypeptide(L)'
;MAPLLSGITDRGSVVRPLHASFYDFLTDEKRSGVYFVGGSSIHGLLAFASLHTLCHDLKFNICGLESSYLKNADVVDLQERVNKNISGSLSYSCQNWAHHLQKTNFDSTLAALVKDIVGCEKLLFWLEALSLLNGLGYATGALPIVITWLEALAQDGIKLLQNFGNVISLSTPHLYTSVLPFIPSNTMLSRMLMLKFSHLVGISVGGLKEWPAVQQALEGHTGGVNSARFSSDGKRIVSGSDDNTTVRIWDAERGVQIGGTLEGHAGGVHSVGFSLGGKRIVSGSYDNTVRIWDAHGFEAVQSKWVAYNSEDVTLLPLIINCEYYLLNIYSCLYSINLDL
;
A
#
# COMPACT_ATOMS: atom_id res chain seq x y z
N MET A 1 -27.10 -31.61 9.61
CA MET A 1 -25.66 -31.34 9.37
C MET A 1 -25.56 -30.32 8.27
N ALA A 2 -24.98 -29.15 8.52
CA ALA A 2 -24.67 -28.21 7.45
C ALA A 2 -23.60 -28.84 6.53
N PRO A 3 -23.67 -28.63 5.20
CA PRO A 3 -22.66 -29.15 4.28
C PRO A 3 -21.30 -28.53 4.61
N LEU A 4 -20.26 -29.35 4.70
CA LEU A 4 -18.87 -28.90 4.92
C LEU A 4 -18.18 -28.50 3.62
N LEU A 5 -18.67 -28.98 2.48
CA LEU A 5 -18.16 -28.72 1.14
C LEU A 5 -19.32 -28.38 0.20
N SER A 6 -19.07 -27.49 -0.75
CA SER A 6 -19.92 -27.26 -1.92
C SER A 6 -19.21 -27.70 -3.20
N GLY A 7 -19.93 -27.83 -4.31
CA GLY A 7 -19.35 -28.16 -5.62
C GLY A 7 -18.93 -29.62 -5.80
N ILE A 8 -19.35 -30.53 -4.90
CA ILE A 8 -19.03 -31.96 -4.96
C ILE A 8 -19.97 -32.77 -5.86
N THR A 9 -21.11 -32.21 -6.26
CA THR A 9 -22.16 -32.90 -7.02
C THR A 9 -22.01 -32.78 -8.53
N ASP A 10 -21.22 -31.82 -9.00
CA ASP A 10 -21.00 -31.53 -10.43
C ASP A 10 -19.49 -31.43 -10.71
N ARG A 11 -19.04 -32.05 -11.80
CA ARG A 11 -17.63 -32.02 -12.24
C ARG A 11 -17.14 -30.64 -12.67
N GLY A 12 -18.03 -29.72 -13.06
CA GLY A 12 -17.70 -28.36 -13.46
C GLY A 12 -17.64 -27.35 -12.30
N SER A 13 -18.11 -27.73 -11.12
CA SER A 13 -18.23 -26.85 -9.97
C SER A 13 -16.95 -26.84 -9.13
N VAL A 14 -16.48 -25.65 -8.76
CA VAL A 14 -15.33 -25.50 -7.85
C VAL A 14 -15.71 -26.04 -6.48
N VAL A 15 -14.92 -26.99 -5.98
CA VAL A 15 -15.08 -27.51 -4.62
C VAL A 15 -14.65 -26.42 -3.63
N ARG A 16 -15.56 -26.02 -2.73
CA ARG A 16 -15.25 -25.01 -1.69
C ARG A 16 -15.55 -25.53 -0.29
N PRO A 17 -14.62 -25.43 0.66
CA PRO A 17 -14.92 -25.62 2.07
C PRO A 17 -15.87 -24.53 2.55
N LEU A 18 -16.93 -24.95 3.24
CA LEU A 18 -17.97 -24.06 3.78
C LEU A 18 -17.78 -23.76 5.26
N HIS A 19 -16.78 -24.38 5.92
CA HIS A 19 -16.51 -24.20 7.33
C HIS A 19 -15.00 -24.26 7.63
N ALA A 20 -14.51 -23.34 8.47
CA ALA A 20 -13.10 -23.20 8.82
C ALA A 20 -12.50 -24.48 9.43
N SER A 21 -13.30 -25.25 10.18
CA SER A 21 -12.85 -26.51 10.77
C SER A 21 -12.37 -27.55 9.75
N PHE A 22 -12.80 -27.44 8.50
CA PHE A 22 -12.33 -28.33 7.43
C PHE A 22 -10.89 -28.00 7.04
N TYR A 23 -10.55 -26.71 6.97
CA TYR A 23 -9.18 -26.26 6.80
C TYR A 23 -8.31 -26.73 7.97
N ASP A 24 -8.75 -26.47 9.21
CA ASP A 24 -8.02 -26.86 10.43
C ASP A 24 -7.77 -28.37 10.51
N PHE A 25 -8.75 -29.17 10.05
CA PHE A 25 -8.61 -30.62 9.95
C PHE A 25 -7.51 -31.00 8.95
N LEU A 26 -7.58 -30.48 7.72
CA LEU A 26 -6.61 -30.81 6.65
C LEU A 26 -5.19 -30.33 6.94
N THR A 27 -5.02 -29.29 7.76
CA THR A 27 -3.71 -28.76 8.15
C THR A 27 -3.15 -29.34 9.44
N ASP A 28 -3.85 -30.25 10.11
CA ASP A 28 -3.36 -30.97 11.29
C ASP A 28 -3.10 -32.44 10.92
N GLU A 29 -1.82 -32.81 10.79
CA GLU A 29 -1.38 -34.14 10.37
C GLU A 29 -1.90 -35.24 11.29
N LYS A 30 -1.97 -34.98 12.61
CA LYS A 30 -2.46 -35.95 13.59
C LYS A 30 -3.95 -36.24 13.42
N ARG A 31 -4.71 -35.23 12.99
CA ARG A 31 -6.16 -35.34 12.81
C ARG A 31 -6.54 -35.88 11.43
N SER A 32 -5.85 -35.44 10.38
CA SER A 32 -6.22 -35.75 8.99
C SER A 32 -5.59 -37.02 8.44
N GLY A 33 -4.47 -37.48 9.01
CA GLY A 33 -3.78 -38.70 8.55
C GLY A 33 -3.47 -38.65 7.05
N VAL A 34 -4.06 -39.55 6.28
CA VAL A 34 -3.87 -39.64 4.82
C VAL A 34 -4.41 -38.43 4.03
N TYR A 35 -5.25 -37.60 4.66
CA TYR A 35 -5.83 -36.40 4.03
C TYR A 35 -5.07 -35.12 4.39
N PHE A 36 -3.89 -35.22 4.99
CA PHE A 36 -3.09 -34.05 5.38
C PHE A 36 -2.58 -33.26 4.17
N VAL A 37 -2.73 -31.92 4.22
CA VAL A 37 -2.41 -30.98 3.12
C VAL A 37 -1.43 -29.88 3.59
N GLY A 38 -0.84 -29.99 4.79
CA GLY A 38 -0.05 -28.91 5.42
C GLY A 38 1.45 -28.86 5.06
N GLY A 39 1.90 -29.54 4.00
CA GLY A 39 3.32 -29.57 3.63
C GLY A 39 3.81 -28.31 2.93
N SER A 40 5.05 -27.88 3.21
CA SER A 40 5.78 -26.85 2.43
C SER A 40 5.83 -27.18 0.93
N SER A 41 5.75 -28.47 0.58
CA SER A 41 5.66 -28.98 -0.79
C SER A 41 4.45 -28.44 -1.56
N ILE A 42 3.31 -28.18 -0.91
CA ILE A 42 2.09 -27.70 -1.59
C ILE A 42 2.21 -26.22 -1.92
N HIS A 43 2.81 -25.42 -1.04
CA HIS A 43 3.13 -24.03 -1.36
C HIS A 43 4.12 -23.94 -2.53
N GLY A 44 5.10 -24.85 -2.62
CA GLY A 44 5.98 -24.93 -3.78
C GLY A 44 5.23 -25.24 -5.08
N LEU A 45 4.31 -26.22 -5.05
CA LEU A 45 3.47 -26.55 -6.22
C LEU A 45 2.55 -25.41 -6.63
N LEU A 46 1.91 -24.72 -5.67
CA LEU A 46 1.05 -23.58 -5.95
C LEU A 46 1.85 -22.37 -6.45
N ALA A 47 3.04 -22.12 -5.90
CA ALA A 47 3.95 -21.10 -6.40
C ALA A 47 4.35 -21.40 -7.85
N PHE A 48 4.75 -22.65 -8.14
CA PHE A 48 5.08 -23.10 -9.48
C PHE A 48 3.92 -22.91 -10.46
N ALA A 49 2.73 -23.42 -10.13
CA ALA A 49 1.55 -23.32 -10.99
C ALA A 49 1.13 -21.86 -11.22
N SER A 50 1.20 -21.02 -10.18
CA SER A 50 0.85 -19.59 -10.28
C SER A 50 1.85 -18.85 -11.16
N LEU A 51 3.15 -19.05 -10.93
CA LEU A 51 4.20 -18.43 -11.75
C LEU A 51 4.15 -18.90 -13.21
N HIS A 52 3.89 -20.19 -13.43
CA HIS A 52 3.71 -20.73 -14.79
C HIS A 52 2.49 -20.12 -15.49
N THR A 53 1.38 -19.93 -14.78
CA THR A 53 0.19 -19.23 -15.30
C THR A 53 0.53 -17.79 -15.68
N LEU A 54 1.25 -17.07 -14.82
CA LEU A 54 1.70 -15.70 -15.13
C LEU A 54 2.62 -15.68 -16.36
N CYS A 55 3.51 -16.67 -16.49
CA CYS A 55 4.41 -16.74 -17.64
C CYS A 55 3.64 -16.94 -18.96
N HIS A 56 2.55 -17.70 -18.96
CA HIS A 56 1.84 -18.03 -20.19
C HIS A 56 0.73 -17.01 -20.53
N ASP A 57 -0.01 -16.54 -19.53
CA ASP A 57 -1.27 -15.85 -19.75
C ASP A 57 -1.16 -14.31 -19.67
N LEU A 58 -0.07 -13.78 -19.08
CA LEU A 58 0.18 -12.33 -19.08
C LEU A 58 0.56 -11.83 -20.47
N LYS A 59 -0.08 -10.74 -20.89
CA LYS A 59 0.19 -10.09 -22.17
C LYS A 59 -0.06 -8.59 -22.06
N PHE A 60 0.58 -7.84 -22.96
CA PHE A 60 0.35 -6.40 -23.13
C PHE A 60 -1.12 -6.10 -23.41
N ASN A 61 -1.64 -5.09 -22.72
CA ASN A 61 -2.99 -4.57 -22.93
C ASN A 61 -4.07 -5.67 -22.92
N ILE A 62 -4.06 -6.49 -21.86
CA ILE A 62 -4.87 -7.70 -21.70
C ILE A 62 -6.37 -7.43 -21.84
N CYS A 63 -6.83 -6.24 -21.42
CA CYS A 63 -8.22 -5.80 -21.57
C CYS A 63 -8.44 -4.84 -22.76
N GLY A 64 -7.44 -4.60 -23.60
CA GLY A 64 -7.61 -3.82 -24.83
C GLY A 64 -8.05 -2.37 -24.60
N LEU A 65 -7.50 -1.69 -23.58
CA LEU A 65 -7.74 -0.27 -23.36
C LEU A 65 -7.13 0.55 -24.51
N GLU A 66 -7.97 1.29 -25.21
CA GLU A 66 -7.62 1.98 -26.45
C GLU A 66 -6.98 3.35 -26.18
N SER A 67 -7.18 3.91 -24.98
CA SER A 67 -6.77 5.28 -24.66
C SER A 67 -6.32 5.45 -23.21
N SER A 68 -5.31 6.29 -23.00
CA SER A 68 -4.91 6.78 -21.69
C SER A 68 -5.72 7.99 -21.19
N TYR A 69 -6.57 8.60 -22.02
CA TYR A 69 -7.35 9.80 -21.65
C TYR A 69 -8.46 9.52 -20.63
N LEU A 70 -8.89 8.27 -20.51
CA LEU A 70 -9.94 7.86 -19.58
C LEU A 70 -9.32 7.23 -18.34
N LYS A 71 -9.95 7.46 -17.19
CA LYS A 71 -9.67 6.66 -15.99
C LYS A 71 -10.24 5.27 -16.18
N ASN A 72 -9.67 4.29 -15.49
CA ASN A 72 -10.20 2.94 -15.44
C ASN A 72 -11.70 2.95 -15.05
N ALA A 73 -12.07 3.80 -14.09
CA ALA A 73 -13.46 3.95 -13.62
C ALA A 73 -14.43 4.53 -14.68
N ASP A 74 -13.91 5.23 -15.70
CA ASP A 74 -14.71 5.88 -16.75
C ASP A 74 -14.90 4.98 -17.99
N VAL A 75 -14.27 3.80 -18.01
CA VAL A 75 -14.41 2.81 -19.10
C VAL A 75 -15.63 1.95 -18.83
N VAL A 76 -16.70 2.21 -19.59
CA VAL A 76 -18.06 1.67 -19.38
C VAL A 76 -18.12 0.14 -19.31
N ASP A 77 -17.37 -0.57 -20.17
CA ASP A 77 -17.38 -2.03 -20.30
C ASP A 77 -16.16 -2.71 -19.64
N LEU A 78 -15.41 -1.99 -18.80
CA LEU A 78 -14.14 -2.49 -18.24
C LEU A 78 -14.31 -3.81 -17.49
N GLN A 79 -15.33 -3.91 -16.64
CA GLN A 79 -15.54 -5.12 -15.83
C GLN A 79 -15.84 -6.34 -16.70
N GLU A 80 -16.57 -6.17 -17.81
CA GLU A 80 -16.84 -7.24 -18.76
C GLU A 80 -15.55 -7.68 -19.47
N ARG A 81 -14.71 -6.72 -19.87
CA ARG A 81 -13.39 -7.01 -20.46
C ARG A 81 -12.49 -7.74 -19.46
N VAL A 82 -12.48 -7.34 -18.19
CA VAL A 82 -11.72 -8.02 -17.13
C VAL A 82 -12.19 -9.46 -16.97
N ASN A 83 -13.51 -9.69 -16.83
CA ASN A 83 -14.06 -11.03 -16.66
C ASN A 83 -13.81 -11.93 -17.88
N LYS A 84 -13.75 -11.35 -19.08
CA LYS A 84 -13.49 -12.08 -20.33
C LYS A 84 -12.03 -12.42 -20.52
N ASN A 85 -11.11 -11.51 -20.18
CA ASN A 85 -9.71 -11.62 -20.53
C ASN A 85 -8.81 -12.09 -19.37
N ILE A 86 -9.25 -11.93 -18.12
CA ILE A 86 -8.52 -12.38 -16.93
C ILE A 86 -9.27 -13.55 -16.31
N SER A 87 -8.75 -14.76 -16.54
CA SER A 87 -9.32 -15.99 -15.98
C SER A 87 -9.21 -16.01 -14.45
N GLY A 88 -10.03 -16.84 -13.79
CA GLY A 88 -9.95 -17.02 -12.34
C GLY A 88 -8.58 -17.53 -11.88
N SER A 89 -7.93 -18.40 -12.66
CA SER A 89 -6.57 -18.87 -12.37
C SER A 89 -5.54 -17.75 -12.51
N LEU A 90 -5.64 -16.91 -13.54
CA LEU A 90 -4.74 -15.77 -13.72
C LEU A 90 -4.94 -14.73 -12.62
N SER A 91 -6.18 -14.39 -12.29
CA SER A 91 -6.51 -13.47 -11.18
C SER A 91 -5.93 -13.98 -9.86
N TYR A 92 -6.12 -15.25 -9.54
CA TYR A 92 -5.55 -15.87 -8.34
C TYR A 92 -4.02 -15.80 -8.36
N SER A 93 -3.42 -16.16 -9.49
CA SER A 93 -1.98 -16.19 -9.67
C SER A 93 -1.37 -14.80 -9.50
N CYS A 94 -1.98 -13.76 -10.08
CA CYS A 94 -1.52 -12.37 -9.95
C CYS A 94 -1.43 -11.92 -8.49
N GLN A 95 -2.36 -12.37 -7.64
CA GLN A 95 -2.52 -11.89 -6.26
C GLN A 95 -1.72 -12.73 -5.24
N ASN A 96 -1.57 -14.05 -5.45
CA ASN A 96 -1.17 -14.97 -4.39
C ASN A 96 0.18 -15.69 -4.61
N TRP A 97 0.79 -15.61 -5.79
CA TRP A 97 2.02 -16.33 -6.10
C TRP A 97 3.14 -16.08 -5.06
N ALA A 98 3.32 -14.82 -4.63
CA ALA A 98 4.36 -14.45 -3.68
C ALA A 98 4.08 -14.95 -2.26
N HIS A 99 2.81 -15.05 -1.85
CA HIS A 99 2.45 -15.64 -0.56
C HIS A 99 2.87 -17.10 -0.48
N HIS A 100 2.69 -17.85 -1.56
CA HIS A 100 3.16 -19.24 -1.65
C HIS A 100 4.68 -19.32 -1.69
N LEU A 101 5.33 -18.43 -2.44
CA LEU A 101 6.79 -18.36 -2.50
C LEU A 101 7.41 -18.13 -1.11
N GLN A 102 6.83 -17.23 -0.31
CA GLN A 102 7.30 -16.95 1.06
C GLN A 102 7.28 -18.17 1.98
N LYS A 103 6.32 -19.09 1.77
CA LYS A 103 6.16 -20.31 2.57
C LYS A 103 6.92 -21.51 2.01
N THR A 104 7.63 -21.33 0.90
CA THR A 104 8.40 -22.36 0.24
C THR A 104 9.89 -22.15 0.52
N ASN A 105 10.63 -23.25 0.70
CA ASN A 105 12.09 -23.17 0.74
C ASN A 105 12.65 -22.71 -0.60
N PHE A 106 13.85 -22.13 -0.60
CA PHE A 106 14.49 -21.70 -1.84
C PHE A 106 14.62 -22.86 -2.84
N ASP A 107 14.18 -22.62 -4.07
CA ASP A 107 14.22 -23.56 -5.19
C ASP A 107 14.70 -22.83 -6.45
N SER A 108 15.69 -23.39 -7.15
CA SER A 108 16.29 -22.74 -8.32
C SER A 108 15.34 -22.63 -9.51
N THR A 109 14.38 -23.55 -9.65
CA THR A 109 13.37 -23.53 -10.70
C THR A 109 12.36 -22.43 -10.46
N LEU A 110 11.89 -22.29 -9.21
CA LEU A 110 11.03 -21.18 -8.81
C LEU A 110 11.75 -19.84 -8.97
N ALA A 111 13.02 -19.74 -8.57
CA ALA A 111 13.81 -18.52 -8.76
C ALA A 111 13.92 -18.11 -10.24
N ALA A 112 14.10 -19.08 -11.15
CA ALA A 112 14.11 -18.82 -12.59
C ALA A 112 12.74 -18.30 -13.08
N LEU A 113 11.63 -18.91 -12.65
CA LEU A 113 10.30 -18.43 -13.01
C LEU A 113 10.01 -17.02 -12.47
N VAL A 114 10.42 -16.71 -11.23
CA VAL A 114 10.29 -15.36 -10.67
C VAL A 114 11.09 -14.36 -11.51
N LYS A 115 12.29 -14.73 -11.95
CA LYS A 115 13.10 -13.93 -12.86
C LYS A 115 12.42 -13.76 -14.22
N ASP A 116 11.73 -14.77 -14.74
CA ASP A 116 11.00 -14.65 -16.00
C ASP A 116 9.77 -13.74 -15.92
N ILE A 117 9.25 -13.47 -14.71
CA ILE A 117 8.17 -12.50 -14.49
C ILE A 117 8.72 -11.11 -14.20
N VAL A 118 9.53 -10.97 -13.15
CA VAL A 118 10.00 -9.66 -12.66
C VAL A 118 11.18 -9.15 -13.49
N GLY A 119 11.93 -10.06 -14.11
CA GLY A 119 13.11 -9.85 -14.96
C GLY A 119 12.86 -9.56 -16.44
N CYS A 120 11.62 -9.24 -16.82
CA CYS A 120 11.32 -8.82 -18.19
C CYS A 120 10.09 -7.90 -18.27
N GLU A 121 9.59 -7.65 -19.49
CA GLU A 121 8.37 -6.87 -19.76
C GLU A 121 7.11 -7.39 -19.04
N LYS A 122 7.10 -8.66 -18.62
CA LYS A 122 5.97 -9.25 -17.87
C LYS A 122 5.75 -8.62 -16.51
N LEU A 123 6.75 -7.94 -15.94
CA LEU A 123 6.56 -7.12 -14.75
C LEU A 123 5.48 -6.07 -15.01
N LEU A 124 5.51 -5.40 -16.17
CA LEU A 124 4.49 -4.42 -16.54
C LEU A 124 3.14 -5.11 -16.75
N PHE A 125 3.11 -6.26 -17.43
CA PHE A 125 1.85 -6.98 -17.68
C PHE A 125 1.19 -7.46 -16.38
N TRP A 126 1.99 -7.87 -15.41
CA TRP A 126 1.52 -8.24 -14.08
C TRP A 126 0.97 -7.03 -13.31
N LEU A 127 1.67 -5.89 -13.33
CA LEU A 127 1.18 -4.65 -12.71
C LEU A 127 -0.08 -4.12 -13.40
N GLU A 128 -0.18 -4.25 -14.72
CA GLU A 128 -1.38 -3.96 -15.51
C GLU A 128 -2.56 -4.81 -15.05
N ALA A 129 -2.40 -6.14 -15.00
CA ALA A 129 -3.44 -7.05 -14.55
C ALA A 129 -3.86 -6.74 -13.11
N LEU A 130 -2.91 -6.46 -12.22
CA LEU A 130 -3.22 -6.06 -10.84
C LEU A 130 -3.95 -4.72 -10.76
N SER A 131 -3.61 -3.73 -11.60
CA SER A 131 -4.34 -2.47 -11.65
C SER A 131 -5.80 -2.68 -12.04
N LEU A 132 -6.04 -3.48 -13.08
CA LEU A 132 -7.37 -3.82 -13.57
C LEU A 132 -8.20 -4.63 -12.56
N LEU A 133 -7.54 -5.40 -11.70
CA LEU A 133 -8.15 -6.14 -10.59
C LEU A 133 -8.29 -5.30 -9.31
N ASN A 134 -7.94 -4.02 -9.34
CA ASN A 134 -7.85 -3.13 -8.16
C ASN A 134 -6.99 -3.73 -7.02
N GLY A 135 -5.90 -4.41 -7.40
CA GLY A 135 -5.07 -5.26 -6.55
C GLY A 135 -3.60 -4.83 -6.50
N LEU A 136 -3.23 -3.59 -6.82
CA LEU A 136 -1.83 -3.15 -6.78
C LEU A 136 -1.18 -3.30 -5.39
N GLY A 137 -1.97 -3.33 -4.30
CA GLY A 137 -1.48 -3.62 -2.95
C GLY A 137 -0.89 -5.05 -2.79
N TYR A 138 -1.27 -6.01 -3.65
CA TYR A 138 -0.61 -7.31 -3.66
C TYR A 138 0.84 -7.21 -4.15
N ALA A 139 1.13 -6.30 -5.09
CA ALA A 139 2.48 -6.10 -5.58
C ALA A 139 3.41 -5.49 -4.53
N THR A 140 2.89 -4.60 -3.67
CA THR A 140 3.66 -4.01 -2.57
C THR A 140 4.08 -5.03 -1.52
N GLY A 141 3.30 -6.10 -1.32
CA GLY A 141 3.69 -7.24 -0.47
C GLY A 141 4.56 -8.27 -1.19
N ALA A 142 4.36 -8.46 -2.49
CA ALA A 142 5.05 -9.47 -3.29
C ALA A 142 6.51 -9.10 -3.62
N LEU A 143 6.79 -7.87 -4.04
CA LEU A 143 8.15 -7.48 -4.46
C LEU A 143 9.21 -7.55 -3.35
N PRO A 144 8.92 -7.23 -2.07
CA PRO A 144 9.86 -7.48 -0.98
C PRO A 144 10.21 -8.97 -0.81
N ILE A 145 9.27 -9.87 -1.07
CA ILE A 145 9.54 -11.32 -1.07
C ILE A 145 10.46 -11.67 -2.23
N VAL A 146 10.32 -11.01 -3.39
CA VAL A 146 11.23 -11.23 -4.53
C VAL A 146 12.66 -10.81 -4.20
N ILE A 147 12.89 -9.76 -3.41
CA ILE A 147 14.26 -9.33 -3.02
C ILE A 147 15.03 -10.47 -2.36
N THR A 148 14.36 -11.28 -1.54
CA THR A 148 15.02 -12.41 -0.85
C THR A 148 15.40 -13.55 -1.81
N TRP A 149 14.86 -13.53 -3.03
CA TRP A 149 15.17 -14.49 -4.10
C TRP A 149 16.02 -13.88 -5.23
N LEU A 150 15.93 -12.57 -5.48
CA LEU A 150 16.55 -11.80 -6.58
C LEU A 150 16.83 -10.36 -6.11
N GLU A 151 18.08 -10.06 -5.73
CA GLU A 151 18.43 -8.83 -4.98
C GLU A 151 18.15 -7.50 -5.70
N ALA A 152 18.54 -7.34 -6.98
CA ALA A 152 18.68 -5.99 -7.55
C ALA A 152 17.40 -5.44 -8.25
N LEU A 153 16.69 -6.28 -9.00
CA LEU A 153 15.63 -5.79 -9.89
C LEU A 153 14.30 -5.54 -9.16
N ALA A 154 14.03 -6.32 -8.12
CA ALA A 154 12.84 -6.13 -7.30
C ALA A 154 12.83 -4.76 -6.60
N GLN A 155 14.02 -4.23 -6.26
CA GLN A 155 14.14 -2.90 -5.66
C GLN A 155 13.67 -1.79 -6.59
N ASP A 156 13.99 -1.88 -7.89
CA ASP A 156 13.49 -0.93 -8.89
C ASP A 156 11.98 -1.06 -9.07
N GLY A 157 11.44 -2.28 -9.01
CA GLY A 157 9.98 -2.52 -9.06
C GLY A 157 9.25 -1.87 -7.87
N ILE A 158 9.80 -1.96 -6.66
CA ILE A 158 9.21 -1.30 -5.47
C ILE A 158 9.22 0.21 -5.66
N LYS A 159 10.36 0.78 -6.09
CA LYS A 159 10.46 2.22 -6.31
C LYS A 159 9.52 2.70 -7.42
N LEU A 160 9.34 1.91 -8.48
CA LEU A 160 8.35 2.19 -9.52
C LEU A 160 6.94 2.28 -8.93
N LEU A 161 6.53 1.31 -8.11
CA LEU A 161 5.21 1.34 -7.47
C LEU A 161 5.05 2.50 -6.50
N GLN A 162 6.09 2.85 -5.75
CA GLN A 162 5.99 3.97 -4.83
C GLN A 162 5.87 5.32 -5.56
N ASN A 163 6.52 5.49 -6.72
CA ASN A 163 6.47 6.73 -7.49
C ASN A 163 5.24 6.82 -8.40
N PHE A 164 4.78 5.69 -8.94
CA PHE A 164 3.78 5.65 -10.01
C PHE A 164 2.54 4.81 -9.72
N GLY A 165 2.50 4.09 -8.59
CA GLY A 165 1.41 3.17 -8.26
C GLY A 165 0.03 3.80 -8.34
N ASN A 166 -0.10 5.07 -7.93
CA ASN A 166 -1.36 5.80 -8.03
C ASN A 166 -1.75 6.14 -9.47
N VAL A 167 -0.78 6.56 -10.29
CA VAL A 167 -1.04 6.83 -11.72
C VAL A 167 -1.52 5.54 -12.41
N ILE A 168 -0.88 4.42 -12.09
CA ILE A 168 -1.22 3.10 -12.63
C ILE A 168 -2.61 2.66 -12.19
N SER A 169 -2.99 2.88 -10.92
CA SER A 169 -4.31 2.51 -10.39
C SER A 169 -5.46 3.31 -11.02
N LEU A 170 -5.23 4.61 -11.27
CA LEU A 170 -6.21 5.51 -11.86
C LEU A 170 -6.46 5.23 -13.34
N SER A 171 -5.39 5.01 -14.11
CA SER A 171 -5.49 4.72 -15.54
C SER A 171 -4.32 3.83 -15.98
N THR A 172 -4.66 2.58 -16.21
CA THR A 172 -3.71 1.51 -16.49
C THR A 172 -2.80 1.79 -17.71
N PRO A 173 -3.27 2.40 -18.82
CA PRO A 173 -2.42 2.70 -19.97
C PRO A 173 -1.25 3.64 -19.66
N HIS A 174 -1.33 4.46 -18.61
CA HIS A 174 -0.21 5.30 -18.18
C HIS A 174 1.02 4.51 -17.73
N LEU A 175 0.87 3.21 -17.42
CA LEU A 175 2.01 2.31 -17.22
C LEU A 175 3.00 2.33 -18.40
N TYR A 176 2.49 2.50 -19.63
CA TYR A 176 3.30 2.50 -20.84
C TYR A 176 3.58 3.91 -21.35
N THR A 177 2.63 4.84 -21.25
CA THR A 177 2.79 6.18 -21.83
C THR A 177 3.45 7.18 -20.89
N SER A 178 3.43 6.94 -19.57
CA SER A 178 3.90 7.89 -18.56
C SER A 178 4.90 7.30 -17.58
N VAL A 179 4.70 6.06 -17.12
CA VAL A 179 5.67 5.44 -16.21
C VAL A 179 6.93 5.05 -16.96
N LEU A 180 6.77 4.27 -18.04
CA LEU A 180 7.88 3.69 -18.78
C LEU A 180 8.88 4.71 -19.33
N PRO A 181 8.48 5.84 -19.95
CA PRO A 181 9.44 6.86 -20.41
C PRO A 181 10.19 7.59 -19.28
N PHE A 182 9.62 7.61 -18.08
CA PHE A 182 10.14 8.35 -16.93
C PHE A 182 10.90 7.44 -15.93
N ILE A 183 11.10 6.16 -16.27
CA ILE A 183 11.97 5.29 -15.48
C ILE A 183 13.41 5.82 -15.54
N PRO A 184 14.10 5.96 -14.40
CA PRO A 184 15.43 6.57 -14.39
C PRO A 184 16.45 5.77 -15.21
N SER A 185 17.27 6.46 -16.01
CA SER A 185 18.08 5.86 -17.08
C SER A 185 19.17 4.88 -16.61
N ASN A 186 19.66 5.02 -15.38
CA ASN A 186 20.73 4.17 -14.86
C ASN A 186 20.22 2.86 -14.22
N THR A 187 18.91 2.75 -14.01
CA THR A 187 18.31 1.61 -13.33
C THR A 187 18.39 0.35 -14.18
N MET A 188 18.45 -0.82 -13.53
CA MET A 188 18.44 -2.10 -14.24
C MET A 188 17.10 -2.30 -14.96
N LEU A 189 16.03 -1.80 -14.35
CA LEU A 189 14.69 -1.80 -14.91
C LEU A 189 14.62 -1.01 -16.23
N SER A 190 15.21 0.18 -16.31
CA SER A 190 15.27 0.97 -17.55
C SER A 190 16.03 0.21 -18.64
N ARG A 191 17.24 -0.30 -18.33
CA ARG A 191 18.06 -1.07 -19.28
C ARG A 191 17.31 -2.29 -19.83
N MET A 192 16.55 -2.98 -18.98
CA MET A 192 15.77 -4.14 -19.36
C MET A 192 14.57 -3.79 -20.24
N LEU A 193 13.77 -2.78 -19.86
CA LEU A 193 12.52 -2.47 -20.56
C LEU A 193 12.73 -1.64 -21.82
N MET A 194 13.67 -0.69 -21.83
CA MET A 194 13.91 0.17 -23.01
C MET A 194 14.36 -0.63 -24.25
N LEU A 195 14.97 -1.80 -24.06
CA LEU A 195 15.31 -2.71 -25.16
C LEU A 195 14.08 -3.33 -25.85
N LYS A 196 12.95 -3.42 -25.13
CA LYS A 196 11.71 -4.06 -25.59
C LYS A 196 10.72 -3.07 -26.18
N PHE A 197 10.77 -1.81 -25.74
CA PHE A 197 9.84 -0.76 -26.15
C PHE A 197 10.58 0.33 -26.92
N SER A 198 10.75 0.15 -28.23
CA SER A 198 11.54 1.03 -29.11
C SER A 198 10.84 2.31 -29.58
N HIS A 199 9.52 2.41 -29.40
CA HIS A 199 8.70 3.53 -29.87
C HIS A 199 8.10 4.33 -28.71
N LEU A 200 8.94 4.67 -27.73
CA LEU A 200 8.55 5.48 -26.57
C LEU A 200 8.89 6.95 -26.78
N VAL A 201 8.16 7.81 -26.08
CA VAL A 201 8.50 9.23 -25.97
C VAL A 201 9.88 9.34 -25.31
N GLY A 202 10.81 10.04 -25.94
CA GLY A 202 12.14 10.30 -25.37
C GLY A 202 12.14 11.58 -24.53
N ILE A 203 12.77 11.54 -23.36
CA ILE A 203 13.00 12.73 -22.54
C ILE A 203 14.29 13.40 -23.03
N SER A 204 14.16 14.59 -23.63
CA SER A 204 15.29 15.35 -24.16
C SER A 204 16.05 16.14 -23.09
N VAL A 205 15.36 16.59 -22.03
CA VAL A 205 15.92 17.40 -20.94
C VAL A 205 15.24 17.01 -19.62
N GLY A 206 16.01 16.94 -18.52
CA GLY A 206 15.45 16.77 -17.17
C GLY A 206 15.03 15.35 -16.79
N GLY A 207 15.42 14.34 -17.56
CA GLY A 207 15.17 12.93 -17.22
C GLY A 207 15.86 12.52 -15.93
N LEU A 208 15.19 11.66 -15.16
CA LEU A 208 15.76 11.09 -13.93
C LEU A 208 16.90 10.14 -14.29
N LYS A 209 18.05 10.26 -13.61
CA LYS A 209 19.16 9.29 -13.74
C LYS A 209 18.98 8.13 -12.76
N GLU A 210 18.59 8.45 -11.54
CA GLU A 210 18.30 7.52 -10.46
C GLU A 210 16.91 7.81 -9.90
N TRP A 211 16.36 6.85 -9.15
CA TRP A 211 15.12 7.08 -8.41
C TRP A 211 15.31 8.20 -7.39
N PRO A 212 14.33 9.12 -7.25
CA PRO A 212 14.44 10.20 -6.29
C PRO A 212 14.43 9.64 -4.86
N ALA A 213 15.32 10.17 -4.01
CA ALA A 213 15.38 9.79 -2.60
C ALA A 213 14.16 10.31 -1.81
N VAL A 214 13.59 11.43 -2.27
CA VAL A 214 12.38 12.04 -1.73
C VAL A 214 11.29 11.93 -2.79
N GLN A 215 10.18 11.27 -2.45
CA GLN A 215 9.04 11.11 -3.35
C GLN A 215 8.19 12.37 -3.41
N GLN A 216 7.91 12.95 -2.25
CA GLN A 216 7.13 14.18 -2.14
C GLN A 216 7.55 14.95 -0.89
N ALA A 217 7.72 16.27 -1.04
CA ALA A 217 7.94 17.18 0.06
C ALA A 217 6.60 17.87 0.41
N LEU A 218 6.20 17.81 1.68
CA LEU A 218 5.01 18.50 2.17
C LEU A 218 5.43 19.88 2.67
N GLU A 219 5.30 20.89 1.81
CA GLU A 219 5.72 22.25 2.10
C GLU A 219 4.55 23.08 2.65
N GLY A 220 4.80 23.78 3.76
CA GLY A 220 3.83 24.71 4.32
C GLY A 220 4.19 25.20 5.71
N HIS A 221 4.80 24.33 6.54
CA HIS A 221 5.31 24.78 7.83
C HIS A 221 6.49 25.73 7.66
N THR A 222 6.51 26.84 8.41
CA THR A 222 7.59 27.86 8.35
C THR A 222 8.62 27.74 9.49
N GLY A 223 8.53 26.68 10.28
CA GLY A 223 9.35 26.38 11.45
C GLY A 223 9.65 24.88 11.52
N GLY A 224 10.37 24.44 12.56
CA GLY A 224 10.70 23.03 12.75
C GLY A 224 9.45 22.16 12.86
N VAL A 225 9.37 21.07 12.09
CA VAL A 225 8.30 20.07 12.23
C VAL A 225 8.74 19.05 13.27
N ASN A 226 8.08 19.06 14.43
CA ASN A 226 8.46 18.22 15.56
C ASN A 226 7.79 16.84 15.52
N SER A 227 6.63 16.74 14.88
CA SER A 227 5.85 15.51 14.86
C SER A 227 5.01 15.39 13.59
N ALA A 228 4.94 14.19 13.03
CA ALA A 228 4.03 13.87 11.93
C ALA A 228 3.49 12.43 12.08
N ARG A 229 2.22 12.20 11.74
CA ARG A 229 1.58 10.87 11.82
C ARG A 229 0.55 10.65 10.73
N PHE A 230 0.49 9.42 10.21
CA PHE A 230 -0.61 8.96 9.36
C PHE A 230 -1.92 8.75 10.15
N SER A 231 -3.05 8.93 9.49
CA SER A 231 -4.33 8.39 9.93
C SER A 231 -4.33 6.86 9.83
N SER A 232 -5.23 6.20 10.55
CA SER A 232 -5.34 4.73 10.56
C SER A 232 -5.68 4.13 9.19
N ASP A 233 -6.35 4.89 8.32
CA ASP A 233 -6.62 4.53 6.93
C ASP A 233 -5.49 4.92 5.96
N GLY A 234 -4.42 5.56 6.44
CA GLY A 234 -3.26 6.00 5.65
C GLY A 234 -3.52 7.16 4.70
N LYS A 235 -4.76 7.67 4.60
CA LYS A 235 -5.15 8.68 3.61
C LYS A 235 -4.74 10.10 3.98
N ARG A 236 -4.45 10.35 5.26
CA ARG A 236 -4.11 11.68 5.76
C ARG A 236 -2.86 11.62 6.62
N ILE A 237 -2.12 12.72 6.62
CA ILE A 237 -1.02 12.96 7.55
C ILE A 237 -1.41 14.16 8.41
N VAL A 238 -1.11 14.12 9.70
CA VAL A 238 -1.15 15.29 10.58
C VAL A 238 0.27 15.65 10.97
N SER A 239 0.60 16.93 11.01
CA SER A 239 1.90 17.44 11.47
C SER A 239 1.75 18.57 12.48
N GLY A 240 2.67 18.63 13.44
CA GLY A 240 2.79 19.70 14.43
C GLY A 240 4.17 20.35 14.34
N SER A 241 4.21 21.66 14.49
CA SER A 241 5.42 22.46 14.29
C SER A 241 5.55 23.60 15.30
N ASP A 242 6.76 24.14 15.39
CA ASP A 242 7.05 25.41 16.07
C ASP A 242 6.59 26.64 15.27
N ASP A 243 6.11 26.45 14.03
CA ASP A 243 5.66 27.54 13.17
C ASP A 243 4.34 28.14 13.63
N ASN A 244 4.36 29.34 14.22
CA ASN A 244 3.12 29.99 14.70
C ASN A 244 2.19 29.01 15.46
N THR A 245 2.78 28.01 16.14
CA THR A 245 2.10 26.99 16.94
C THR A 245 1.02 26.16 16.21
N THR A 246 1.19 25.93 14.90
CA THR A 246 0.14 25.30 14.07
C THR A 246 0.18 23.77 14.03
N VAL A 247 -1.01 23.18 13.84
CA VAL A 247 -1.18 21.80 13.38
C VAL A 247 -1.73 21.81 11.95
N ARG A 248 -1.17 21.00 11.06
CA ARG A 248 -1.61 20.88 9.66
C ARG A 248 -2.05 19.47 9.33
N ILE A 249 -2.97 19.36 8.39
CA ILE A 249 -3.47 18.11 7.85
C ILE A 249 -3.14 18.06 6.37
N TRP A 250 -2.64 16.93 5.90
CA TRP A 250 -2.22 16.71 4.53
C TRP A 250 -2.98 15.55 3.92
N ASP A 251 -3.23 15.65 2.63
CA ASP A 251 -3.62 14.54 1.77
C ASP A 251 -2.35 13.70 1.54
N ALA A 252 -2.35 12.45 2.01
CA ALA A 252 -1.18 11.59 1.90
C ALA A 252 -0.87 11.20 0.45
N GLU A 253 -1.87 11.23 -0.43
CA GLU A 253 -1.77 10.82 -1.83
C GLU A 253 -1.36 11.98 -2.72
N ARG A 254 -1.98 13.15 -2.51
CA ARG A 254 -1.75 14.34 -3.32
C ARG A 254 -0.59 15.18 -2.78
N GLY A 255 -0.22 14.98 -1.52
CA GLY A 255 0.77 15.77 -0.79
C GLY A 255 0.43 17.26 -0.71
N VAL A 256 -0.86 17.57 -0.65
CA VAL A 256 -1.37 18.94 -0.49
C VAL A 256 -1.97 19.08 0.90
N GLN A 257 -1.89 20.29 1.46
CA GLN A 257 -2.59 20.58 2.71
C GLN A 257 -4.11 20.50 2.47
N ILE A 258 -4.83 19.84 3.37
CA ILE A 258 -6.29 19.79 3.38
C ILE A 258 -6.80 20.74 4.46
N GLY A 259 -7.59 21.73 4.06
CA GLY A 259 -8.15 22.73 4.97
C GLY A 259 -7.13 23.77 5.44
N GLY A 260 -7.54 24.59 6.41
CA GLY A 260 -6.69 25.59 7.05
C GLY A 260 -5.74 25.00 8.09
N THR A 261 -4.82 25.83 8.57
CA THR A 261 -4.04 25.56 9.78
C THR A 261 -4.96 25.44 11.00
N LEU A 262 -4.69 24.47 11.85
CA LEU A 262 -5.33 24.35 13.16
C LEU A 262 -4.52 25.19 14.15
N GLU A 263 -5.05 26.37 14.43
CA GLU A 263 -4.38 27.39 15.24
C GLU A 263 -4.98 27.50 16.63
N GLY A 264 -4.13 27.83 17.59
CA GLY A 264 -4.55 28.33 18.87
C GLY A 264 -3.61 27.99 20.02
N HIS A 265 -2.68 27.04 19.84
CA HIS A 265 -1.64 26.80 20.83
C HIS A 265 -0.83 28.10 21.05
N ALA A 266 -0.29 28.32 22.24
CA ALA A 266 0.55 29.48 22.54
C ALA A 266 2.06 29.14 22.52
N GLY A 267 2.40 27.86 22.34
CA GLY A 267 3.77 27.35 22.22
C GLY A 267 3.90 26.32 21.10
N GLY A 268 5.14 25.98 20.73
CA GLY A 268 5.42 25.02 19.66
C GLY A 268 4.72 23.69 19.88
N VAL A 269 4.18 23.11 18.81
CA VAL A 269 3.48 21.83 18.88
C VAL A 269 4.51 20.70 18.80
N HIS A 270 4.64 19.93 19.87
CA HIS A 270 5.67 18.90 19.98
C HIS A 270 5.17 17.52 19.56
N SER A 271 3.87 17.25 19.69
CA SER A 271 3.30 15.92 19.42
C SER A 271 1.91 16.04 18.82
N VAL A 272 1.63 15.20 17.81
CA VAL A 272 0.30 15.10 17.17
C VAL A 272 -0.12 13.65 16.96
N GLY A 273 -1.42 13.41 16.87
CA GLY A 273 -1.95 12.09 16.60
C GLY A 273 -3.40 12.06 16.15
N PHE A 274 -3.76 11.04 15.36
CA PHE A 274 -5.16 10.72 15.05
C PHE A 274 -5.76 9.77 16.08
N SER A 275 -7.05 9.95 16.36
CA SER A 275 -7.91 8.90 16.94
C SER A 275 -8.02 7.68 16.02
N LEU A 276 -8.30 6.49 16.57
CA LEU A 276 -8.46 5.22 15.84
C LEU A 276 -9.43 5.31 14.64
N GLY A 277 -10.49 6.10 14.74
CA GLY A 277 -11.46 6.32 13.66
C GLY A 277 -11.15 7.51 12.73
N GLY A 278 -10.01 8.19 12.91
CA GLY A 278 -9.61 9.35 12.12
C GLY A 278 -10.55 10.57 12.22
N LYS A 279 -11.44 10.60 13.22
CA LYS A 279 -12.45 11.67 13.39
C LYS A 279 -11.96 12.84 14.24
N ARG A 280 -10.94 12.59 15.07
CA ARG A 280 -10.32 13.55 15.97
C ARG A 280 -8.81 13.54 15.79
N ILE A 281 -8.22 14.70 16.01
CA ILE A 281 -6.78 14.90 16.14
C ILE A 281 -6.49 15.36 17.57
N VAL A 282 -5.40 14.89 18.15
CA VAL A 282 -4.89 15.36 19.44
C VAL A 282 -3.53 16.02 19.21
N SER A 283 -3.28 17.15 19.85
CA SER A 283 -1.98 17.83 19.85
C SER A 283 -1.54 18.21 21.27
N GLY A 284 -0.24 18.08 21.53
CA GLY A 284 0.42 18.54 22.75
C GLY A 284 1.47 19.61 22.42
N SER A 285 1.54 20.66 23.24
CA SER A 285 2.35 21.85 22.99
C SER A 285 3.15 22.27 24.24
N TYR A 286 4.21 23.05 24.00
CA TYR A 286 4.96 23.75 25.04
C TYR A 286 4.15 24.82 25.80
N ASP A 287 2.89 25.08 25.43
CA ASP A 287 1.97 25.91 26.22
C ASP A 287 1.33 25.17 27.42
N ASN A 288 1.79 23.96 27.71
CA ASN A 288 1.28 23.07 28.75
C ASN A 288 -0.19 22.64 28.55
N THR A 289 -0.70 22.73 27.32
CA THR A 289 -2.06 22.27 26.97
C THR A 289 -2.05 21.08 26.02
N VAL A 290 -3.08 20.26 26.17
CA VAL A 290 -3.47 19.26 25.18
C VAL A 290 -4.76 19.71 24.52
N ARG A 291 -4.82 19.62 23.19
CA ARG A 291 -5.99 20.03 22.40
C ARG A 291 -6.53 18.90 21.57
N ILE A 292 -7.84 18.86 21.47
CA ILE A 292 -8.57 17.92 20.63
C ILE A 292 -9.26 18.71 19.52
N TRP A 293 -9.01 18.32 18.27
CA TRP A 293 -9.55 18.95 17.07
C TRP A 293 -10.48 18.01 16.32
N ASP A 294 -11.55 18.57 15.77
CA ASP A 294 -12.45 17.85 14.88
C ASP A 294 -11.85 17.70 13.48
N ALA A 295 -11.71 16.46 12.99
CA ALA A 295 -11.17 16.17 11.66
C ALA A 295 -12.28 15.96 10.61
N HIS A 296 -13.45 16.58 10.80
CA HIS A 296 -14.64 16.45 9.93
C HIS A 296 -14.99 17.81 9.32
N GLY A 297 -15.18 17.84 7.99
CA GLY A 297 -15.61 19.02 7.24
C GLY A 297 -14.44 19.92 6.84
N PHE A 298 -13.90 19.69 5.64
CA PHE A 298 -12.83 20.52 5.07
C PHE A 298 -13.36 21.66 4.21
N GLU A 299 -14.50 22.24 4.60
CA GLU A 299 -14.86 23.59 4.20
C GLU A 299 -14.49 24.50 5.36
N ALA A 300 -13.79 25.60 5.04
CA ALA A 300 -13.23 26.55 6.00
C ALA A 300 -14.29 27.16 6.93
N VAL A 301 -14.65 26.47 8.02
CA VAL A 301 -15.48 27.02 9.09
C VAL A 301 -15.03 26.42 10.42
N GLN A 302 -14.29 27.22 11.19
CA GLN A 302 -13.95 27.06 12.60
C GLN A 302 -13.72 25.61 13.07
N SER A 303 -12.46 25.19 13.12
CA SER A 303 -12.07 24.05 13.95
C SER A 303 -12.49 24.32 15.39
N LYS A 304 -13.50 23.61 15.88
CA LYS A 304 -13.81 23.59 17.31
C LYS A 304 -12.74 22.75 17.98
N TRP A 305 -12.12 23.32 19.01
CA TRP A 305 -11.17 22.64 19.86
C TRP A 305 -11.55 22.82 21.33
N VAL A 306 -11.18 21.84 22.14
CA VAL A 306 -11.24 21.93 23.60
C VAL A 306 -9.81 21.80 24.10
N ALA A 307 -9.36 22.79 24.88
CA ALA A 307 -8.10 22.71 25.59
C ALA A 307 -8.32 22.14 26.99
N TYR A 308 -7.36 21.33 27.40
CA TYR A 308 -7.25 20.83 28.75
C TYR A 308 -5.84 21.09 29.26
N ASN A 309 -5.73 21.44 30.55
CA ASN A 309 -4.45 21.63 31.20
C ASN A 309 -3.86 20.26 31.59
N SER A 310 -2.53 20.16 31.60
CA SER A 310 -1.82 18.94 32.01
C SER A 310 -2.13 18.48 33.44
N GLU A 311 -2.65 19.37 34.29
CA GLU A 311 -3.03 19.09 35.68
C GLU A 311 -4.41 18.40 35.82
N ASP A 312 -5.23 18.36 34.76
CA ASP A 312 -6.54 17.72 34.80
C ASP A 312 -6.43 16.18 34.65
N VAL A 313 -6.31 15.50 35.80
CA VAL A 313 -6.17 14.03 35.95
C VAL A 313 -7.32 13.21 35.30
N THR A 314 -8.42 13.86 34.90
CA THR A 314 -9.58 13.22 34.27
C THR A 314 -9.39 12.82 32.80
N LEU A 315 -8.26 13.20 32.17
CA LEU A 315 -7.98 12.94 30.76
C LEU A 315 -7.50 11.51 30.44
N LEU A 316 -7.08 10.76 31.46
CA LEU A 316 -6.50 9.42 31.29
C LEU A 316 -7.37 8.49 30.41
N PRO A 317 -8.70 8.35 30.60
CA PRO A 317 -9.50 7.39 29.81
C PRO A 317 -9.67 7.78 28.33
N LEU A 318 -9.67 9.08 28.01
CA LEU A 318 -9.79 9.58 26.63
C LEU A 318 -8.47 9.46 25.85
N ILE A 319 -7.34 9.61 26.54
CA ILE A 319 -6.00 9.43 25.98
C ILE A 319 -5.66 7.92 25.88
N ILE A 320 -6.17 7.08 26.80
CA ILE A 320 -5.98 5.62 26.81
C ILE A 320 -6.53 4.94 25.55
N ASN A 321 -7.64 5.40 24.95
CA ASN A 321 -8.14 4.84 23.68
C ASN A 321 -7.23 5.10 22.46
N CYS A 322 -6.09 5.78 22.64
CA CYS A 322 -5.00 5.87 21.66
C CYS A 322 -3.84 4.93 22.05
N GLU A 323 -4.15 3.67 22.35
CA GLU A 323 -3.29 2.67 23.05
C GLU A 323 -1.87 2.48 22.49
N TYR A 324 -1.55 2.92 21.26
CA TYR A 324 -0.22 2.76 20.67
C TYR A 324 0.65 4.02 20.67
N TYR A 325 0.17 5.15 21.21
CA TYR A 325 0.82 6.45 21.00
C TYR A 325 1.10 7.24 22.27
N LEU A 326 0.87 6.61 23.41
CA LEU A 326 0.99 7.19 24.75
C LEU A 326 2.42 7.61 25.10
N LEU A 327 3.46 6.91 24.64
CA LEU A 327 4.85 7.18 25.04
C LEU A 327 5.34 8.61 24.70
N ASN A 328 4.88 9.21 23.60
CA ASN A 328 5.31 10.57 23.20
C ASN A 328 4.39 11.70 23.68
N ILE A 329 3.17 11.40 24.14
CA ILE A 329 2.32 12.40 24.81
C ILE A 329 2.65 12.41 26.32
N TYR A 330 2.95 11.25 26.91
CA TYR A 330 3.49 11.16 28.27
C TYR A 330 4.89 11.75 28.39
N SER A 331 5.76 11.67 27.38
CA SER A 331 7.06 12.37 27.43
C SER A 331 6.88 13.90 27.47
N CYS A 332 5.85 14.43 26.79
CA CYS A 332 5.45 15.83 26.88
C CYS A 332 4.99 16.18 28.30
N LEU A 333 4.20 15.32 28.95
CA LEU A 333 3.78 15.48 30.35
C LEU A 333 4.95 15.32 31.35
N TYR A 334 5.93 14.46 31.07
CA TYR A 334 7.12 14.26 31.92
C TYR A 334 8.15 15.39 31.79
N SER A 335 8.29 16.02 30.62
CA SER A 335 9.14 17.21 30.44
C SER A 335 8.59 18.46 31.12
N ILE A 336 7.30 18.48 31.46
CA ILE A 336 6.66 19.58 32.21
C ILE A 336 6.88 19.43 33.73
N ASN A 337 7.38 18.27 34.20
CA ASN A 337 7.53 17.94 35.64
C ASN A 337 9.00 17.73 36.05
N LEU A 338 9.89 18.63 35.63
CA LEU A 338 11.23 18.77 36.21
C LEU A 338 11.40 20.20 36.73
N ASP A 339 10.70 20.48 37.82
CA ASP A 339 11.13 21.37 38.92
C ASP A 339 10.26 21.05 40.15
N LEU A 340 10.60 19.92 40.79
CA LEU A 340 10.30 19.63 42.20
C LEU A 340 11.53 18.97 42.83
#